data_AF-A0A838P089-F1
#
_entry.id   AF-A0A838P089-F1
#
_cell.length_a   1.000
_cell.length_b   1.000
_cell.length_c   1.000
_cell.angle_alpha   90.00
_cell.angle_beta   90.00
_cell.angle_gamma   90.00
#
_symmetry.space_group_name_H-M   'P 1'
#
loop_
_entity.id
_entity.type
_entity.pdbx_description
1 polymer ?
#
loop_
_entity_poly.entity_id
_entity_poly.type
_entity_poly.pdbx_seq_one_letter_code
_entity_poly.pdbx_strand_id
1 'polypeptide(L)'
;MPPSGQRLLSLIALLAAAACSPKDAPDSAASTSDAPGTSAASPASAAAATEPTAVDYSNYELTMDKMRKWVNATKNMATARYSSADSSAMATMKNDPVALRISKMESSEPVKRALSDAGLTARDYMMITGAYGLAGMSASMMGPNSQAKLPEGHSMKNIEFVKAHKDELDTLMEEMKAIGR
;
A
#
# COMPACT_ATOMS: atom_id res chain seq x y z
N MET A 1 13.74 -44.72 2.59
CA MET A 1 13.56 -45.58 3.80
C MET A 1 14.16 -44.84 5.00
N PRO A 2 13.51 -44.93 6.17
CA PRO A 2 13.04 -43.82 7.06
C PRO A 2 14.05 -43.52 8.22
N PRO A 3 13.75 -42.80 9.35
CA PRO A 3 12.48 -42.23 9.89
C PRO A 3 12.53 -40.76 10.35
N SER A 4 11.42 -40.02 10.42
CA SER A 4 10.31 -40.03 11.41
C SER A 4 10.74 -39.74 12.86
N GLY A 5 10.27 -38.62 13.42
CA GLY A 5 10.43 -38.27 14.85
C GLY A 5 10.06 -36.80 15.08
N GLN A 6 8.79 -36.42 15.17
CA GLN A 6 7.92 -36.48 16.34
C GLN A 6 8.29 -35.48 17.44
N ARG A 7 7.26 -34.77 17.93
CA ARG A 7 7.14 -34.05 19.21
C ARG A 7 7.62 -32.58 19.17
N LEU A 8 7.01 -31.62 19.83
CA LEU A 8 6.15 -31.68 21.01
C LEU A 8 5.29 -30.40 21.09
N LEU A 9 4.07 -30.59 21.55
CA LEU A 9 3.15 -29.61 22.13
C LEU A 9 3.84 -28.48 22.91
N SER A 10 3.36 -27.25 22.75
CA SER A 10 3.47 -26.23 23.79
C SER A 10 2.17 -25.44 23.86
N LEU A 11 1.52 -25.60 25.01
CA LEU A 11 0.29 -24.94 25.43
C LEU A 11 0.52 -23.43 25.52
N ILE A 12 -0.38 -22.64 24.94
CA ILE A 12 -0.46 -21.21 25.22
C ILE A 12 -1.51 -21.01 26.32
N ALA A 13 -1.03 -20.58 27.48
CA ALA A 13 -1.83 -20.17 28.63
C ALA A 13 -2.55 -18.85 28.32
N LEU A 14 -3.88 -18.87 28.44
CA LEU A 14 -4.71 -17.68 28.54
C LEU A 14 -4.40 -16.94 29.85
N LEU A 15 -3.87 -15.72 29.78
CA LEU A 15 -4.00 -14.75 30.87
C LEU A 15 -5.04 -13.70 30.48
N ALA A 16 -6.19 -13.77 31.16
CA ALA A 16 -7.21 -12.75 31.18
C ALA A 16 -6.75 -11.58 32.05
N ALA A 17 -6.54 -10.41 31.45
CA ALA A 17 -6.40 -9.16 32.18
C ALA A 17 -7.75 -8.45 32.21
N ALA A 18 -8.30 -8.29 33.41
CA ALA A 18 -9.50 -7.53 33.71
C ALA A 18 -9.29 -6.03 33.41
N ALA A 19 -10.14 -5.46 32.56
CA ALA A 19 -10.22 -4.01 32.36
C ALA A 19 -11.38 -3.43 33.19
N CYS A 20 -11.04 -2.85 34.35
CA CYS A 20 -11.86 -1.84 35.00
C CYS A 20 -11.26 -0.47 34.64
N SER A 21 -12.03 0.43 34.05
CA SER A 21 -11.92 1.86 34.36
C SER A 21 -13.18 2.65 33.99
N PRO A 22 -13.49 3.71 34.75
CA PRO A 22 -14.84 4.19 34.97
C PRO A 22 -15.29 5.27 33.97
N LYS A 23 -16.61 5.41 33.99
CA LYS A 23 -17.49 6.33 33.27
C LYS A 23 -17.51 7.68 33.99
N ASP A 24 -17.03 8.73 33.36
CA ASP A 24 -17.31 10.12 33.74
C ASP A 24 -17.46 11.01 32.50
N ALA A 25 -18.66 11.56 32.35
CA ALA A 25 -18.94 12.74 31.54
C ALA A 25 -18.72 13.99 32.41
N PRO A 26 -18.52 15.18 31.80
CA PRO A 26 -19.66 16.09 31.87
C PRO A 26 -19.88 16.96 30.62
N ASP A 27 -21.17 17.23 30.43
CA ASP A 27 -21.79 18.41 29.83
C ASP A 27 -21.02 19.72 30.13
N SER A 28 -20.79 20.55 29.12
CA SER A 28 -20.58 21.99 29.31
C SER A 28 -20.89 22.81 28.06
N ALA A 29 -22.04 23.48 28.18
CA ALA A 29 -22.30 24.88 27.85
C ALA A 29 -22.20 25.35 26.39
N ALA A 30 -23.40 25.57 25.84
CA ALA A 30 -23.68 26.48 24.74
C ALA A 30 -23.14 27.90 25.03
N SER A 31 -22.40 28.46 24.07
CA SER A 31 -22.14 29.90 23.97
C SER A 31 -22.76 30.41 22.68
N THR A 32 -23.88 31.12 22.82
CA THR A 32 -24.46 31.98 21.79
C THR A 32 -23.65 33.28 21.74
N SER A 33 -22.92 33.48 20.65
CA SER A 33 -22.29 34.76 20.34
C SER A 33 -22.65 35.14 18.91
N ASP A 34 -23.73 35.91 18.78
CA ASP A 34 -24.13 36.57 17.54
C ASP A 34 -23.16 37.72 17.23
N ALA A 35 -22.38 37.55 16.17
CA ALA A 35 -21.66 38.63 15.51
C ALA A 35 -21.97 38.58 14.00
N PRO A 36 -22.25 39.72 13.34
CA PRO A 36 -22.56 39.76 11.92
C PRO A 36 -21.33 39.38 11.09
N GLY A 37 -21.42 38.19 10.47
CA GLY A 37 -20.34 37.52 9.77
C GLY A 37 -19.95 38.22 8.47
N THR A 38 -18.69 38.62 8.39
CA THR A 38 -17.96 38.65 7.11
C THR A 38 -17.98 37.23 6.56
N SER A 39 -18.64 37.05 5.42
CA SER A 39 -18.71 35.77 4.69
C SER A 39 -17.30 35.42 4.19
N ALA A 40 -16.48 34.85 5.06
CA ALA A 40 -15.25 34.18 4.69
C ALA A 40 -15.66 32.97 3.86
N ALA A 41 -15.21 32.94 2.60
CA ALA A 41 -15.40 31.82 1.70
C ALA A 41 -14.99 30.54 2.44
N SER A 42 -15.99 29.69 2.70
CA SER A 42 -15.77 28.38 3.31
C SER A 42 -14.70 27.66 2.49
N PRO A 43 -13.56 27.26 3.10
CA PRO A 43 -12.50 26.60 2.36
C PRO A 43 -13.13 25.39 1.67
N ALA A 44 -13.02 25.35 0.34
CA ALA A 44 -13.52 24.26 -0.47
C ALA A 44 -13.03 22.95 0.17
N SER A 45 -13.98 22.19 0.72
CA SER A 45 -13.70 20.92 1.38
C SER A 45 -12.95 20.07 0.37
N ALA A 46 -11.65 19.88 0.61
CA ALA A 46 -10.80 19.06 -0.24
C ALA A 46 -11.50 17.70 -0.32
N ALA A 47 -12.04 17.38 -1.50
CA ALA A 47 -12.79 16.15 -1.71
C ALA A 47 -11.93 15.02 -1.16
N ALA A 48 -12.44 14.35 -0.11
CA ALA A 48 -11.72 13.27 0.53
C ALA A 48 -11.33 12.27 -0.56
N ALA A 49 -10.02 12.17 -0.83
CA ALA A 49 -9.52 11.32 -1.88
C ALA A 49 -9.98 9.89 -1.57
N THR A 50 -10.84 9.35 -2.44
CA THR A 50 -11.43 8.03 -2.26
C THR A 50 -10.34 6.98 -2.28
N GLU A 51 -10.35 6.10 -1.28
CA GLU A 51 -9.42 4.98 -1.21
C GLU A 51 -9.61 4.06 -2.42
N PRO A 52 -8.53 3.74 -3.16
CA PRO A 52 -8.60 2.80 -4.27
C PRO A 52 -9.09 1.43 -3.79
N THR A 53 -10.16 0.99 -4.44
CA THR A 53 -10.79 -0.32 -4.23
C THR A 53 -10.06 -1.40 -5.03
N ALA A 54 -10.40 -2.67 -4.78
CA ALA A 54 -9.95 -3.77 -5.63
C ALA A 54 -10.28 -3.53 -7.12
N VAL A 55 -11.47 -2.96 -7.40
CA VAL A 55 -11.91 -2.61 -8.75
C VAL A 55 -10.97 -1.59 -9.39
N ASP A 56 -10.53 -0.57 -8.65
CA ASP A 56 -9.60 0.44 -9.16
C ASP A 56 -8.26 -0.19 -9.56
N TYR A 57 -7.72 -1.11 -8.75
CA TYR A 57 -6.50 -1.84 -9.09
C TYR A 57 -6.70 -2.80 -10.27
N SER A 58 -7.88 -3.40 -10.39
CA SER A 58 -8.21 -4.30 -11.51
C SER A 58 -8.26 -3.57 -12.85
N ASN A 59 -8.72 -2.33 -12.84
CA ASN A 59 -8.78 -1.46 -14.01
C ASN A 59 -7.41 -0.85 -14.38
N TYR A 60 -6.43 -0.92 -13.47
CA TYR A 60 -5.09 -0.44 -13.74
C TYR A 60 -4.26 -1.52 -14.45
N GLU A 61 -4.15 -1.39 -15.77
CA GLU A 61 -3.42 -2.36 -16.61
C GLU A 61 -1.92 -2.38 -16.33
N LEU A 62 -1.39 -3.57 -16.08
CA LEU A 62 0.04 -3.84 -15.97
C LEU A 62 0.69 -4.05 -17.34
N THR A 63 1.88 -3.50 -17.52
CA THR A 63 2.73 -3.71 -18.70
C THR A 63 4.18 -3.82 -18.25
N MET A 64 5.03 -4.45 -19.07
CA MET A 64 6.46 -4.55 -18.75
C MET A 64 7.16 -3.20 -18.66
N ASP A 65 6.73 -2.20 -19.45
CA ASP A 65 7.22 -0.82 -19.34
C ASP A 65 6.94 -0.24 -17.95
N LYS A 66 5.70 -0.35 -17.46
CA LYS A 66 5.33 0.10 -16.12
C LYS A 66 6.10 -0.63 -15.03
N MET A 67 6.29 -1.95 -15.16
CA MET A 67 7.04 -2.73 -14.18
C MET A 67 8.52 -2.31 -14.11
N ARG A 68 9.16 -2.05 -15.26
CA ARG A 68 10.54 -1.54 -15.32
C ARG A 68 10.65 -0.15 -14.70
N LYS A 69 9.71 0.75 -15.00
CA LYS A 69 9.64 2.09 -14.37
C LYS A 69 9.44 2.00 -12.86
N TRP A 70 8.56 1.10 -12.40
CA TRP A 70 8.30 0.89 -10.98
C TRP A 70 9.54 0.37 -10.25
N VAL A 71 10.25 -0.61 -10.82
CA VAL A 71 11.54 -1.08 -10.28
C VAL A 71 12.52 0.09 -10.20
N ASN A 72 12.72 0.83 -11.30
CA ASN A 72 13.63 1.99 -11.33
C ASN A 72 13.29 3.03 -10.27
N ALA A 73 12.01 3.36 -10.08
CA ALA A 73 11.55 4.22 -9.01
C ALA A 73 11.96 3.68 -7.62
N THR A 74 11.78 2.38 -7.37
CA THR A 74 12.23 1.74 -6.13
C THR A 74 13.74 1.84 -5.96
N LYS A 75 14.54 1.66 -7.02
CA LYS A 75 16.01 1.85 -6.97
C LYS A 75 16.37 3.29 -6.60
N ASN A 76 15.76 4.25 -7.29
CA ASN A 76 16.02 5.67 -7.08
C ASN A 76 15.69 6.06 -5.64
N MET A 77 14.55 5.61 -5.11
CA MET A 77 14.16 5.84 -3.71
C MET A 77 15.15 5.20 -2.73
N ALA A 78 15.56 3.94 -2.94
CA ALA A 78 16.52 3.29 -2.05
C ALA A 78 17.88 4.01 -1.96
N THR A 79 18.29 4.69 -3.03
CA THR A 79 19.54 5.49 -3.04
C THR A 79 19.35 6.96 -2.66
N ALA A 80 18.10 7.42 -2.47
CA ALA A 80 17.81 8.80 -2.16
C ALA A 80 18.29 9.17 -0.75
N ARG A 81 18.76 10.41 -0.59
CA ARG A 81 19.13 10.95 0.71
C ARG A 81 17.89 11.57 1.35
N TYR A 82 17.37 10.89 2.36
CA TYR A 82 16.22 11.33 3.13
C TYR A 82 16.64 12.18 4.32
N SER A 83 15.87 13.23 4.62
CA SER A 83 15.96 13.87 5.93
C SER A 83 15.44 12.92 7.03
N SER A 84 15.67 13.27 8.30
CA SER A 84 15.07 12.54 9.42
C SER A 84 13.53 12.59 9.38
N ALA A 85 12.98 13.74 8.96
CA ALA A 85 11.55 13.93 8.79
C ALA A 85 10.98 13.04 7.67
N ASP A 86 11.63 13.00 6.50
CA ASP A 86 11.22 12.12 5.40
C ASP A 86 11.27 10.66 5.82
N SER A 87 12.36 10.24 6.47
CA SER A 87 12.55 8.86 6.92
C SER A 87 11.44 8.43 7.90
N SER A 88 11.09 9.31 8.84
CA SER A 88 9.97 9.09 9.77
C SER A 88 8.61 9.01 9.05
N ALA A 89 8.39 9.92 8.09
CA ALA A 89 7.18 9.90 7.28
C ALA A 89 7.03 8.59 6.48
N MET A 90 8.11 8.12 5.84
CA MET A 90 8.12 6.85 5.09
C MET A 90 7.91 5.63 6.01
N ALA A 91 8.50 5.62 7.21
CA ALA A 91 8.38 4.51 8.15
C ALA A 91 6.92 4.27 8.62
N THR A 92 6.11 5.33 8.66
CA THR A 92 4.70 5.25 9.08
C THR A 92 3.74 4.87 7.95
N MET A 93 4.18 4.90 6.68
CA MET A 93 3.31 4.70 5.52
C MET A 93 2.63 3.33 5.45
N LYS A 94 3.20 2.29 6.05
CA LYS A 94 2.73 0.91 5.84
C LYS A 94 1.24 0.71 6.16
N ASN A 95 0.72 1.42 7.16
CA ASN A 95 -0.67 1.30 7.61
C ASN A 95 -1.55 2.47 7.17
N ASP A 96 -0.99 3.42 6.40
CA ASP A 96 -1.73 4.58 5.97
C ASP A 96 -2.69 4.24 4.81
N PRO A 97 -3.85 4.93 4.76
CA PRO A 97 -4.69 4.96 3.57
C PRO A 97 -3.86 5.33 2.33
N VAL A 98 -4.17 4.78 1.16
CA VAL A 98 -3.45 5.01 -0.10
C VAL A 98 -3.41 6.50 -0.44
N ALA A 99 -4.52 7.23 -0.25
CA ALA A 99 -4.55 8.67 -0.49
C ALA A 99 -3.52 9.41 0.38
N LEU A 100 -3.42 9.03 1.65
CA LEU A 100 -2.44 9.61 2.57
C LEU A 100 -1.00 9.22 2.18
N ARG A 101 -0.78 7.98 1.72
CA ARG A 101 0.53 7.57 1.19
C ARG A 101 0.95 8.40 -0.01
N ILE A 102 0.06 8.59 -0.98
CA ILE A 102 0.30 9.43 -2.17
C ILE A 102 0.66 10.85 -1.71
N SER A 103 -0.15 11.44 -0.83
CA SER A 103 0.12 12.80 -0.31
C SER A 103 1.47 12.91 0.41
N LYS A 104 1.84 11.92 1.24
CA LYS A 104 3.14 11.87 1.92
C LYS A 104 4.30 11.72 0.92
N MET A 105 4.14 10.91 -0.12
CA MET A 105 5.13 10.77 -1.20
C MET A 105 5.30 12.09 -1.99
N GLU A 106 4.20 12.78 -2.29
CA GLU A 106 4.19 14.08 -2.98
C GLU A 106 4.73 15.23 -2.13
N SER A 107 4.66 15.09 -0.80
CA SER A 107 5.22 16.06 0.14
C SER A 107 6.75 15.91 0.32
N SER A 108 7.33 14.79 -0.11
CA SER A 108 8.76 14.52 0.01
C SER A 108 9.48 14.78 -1.32
N GLU A 109 10.26 15.86 -1.39
CA GLU A 109 11.07 16.19 -2.57
C GLU A 109 11.99 15.04 -3.06
N PRO A 110 12.74 14.32 -2.19
CA PRO A 110 13.55 13.20 -2.66
C PRO A 110 12.71 12.07 -3.27
N VAL A 111 11.51 11.80 -2.73
CA VAL A 111 10.60 10.80 -3.28
C VAL A 111 10.04 11.25 -4.62
N LYS A 112 9.53 12.49 -4.72
CA LYS A 112 9.03 13.05 -5.98
C LYS A 112 10.06 12.99 -7.09
N ARG A 113 11.31 13.38 -6.79
CA ARG A 113 12.41 13.31 -7.76
C ARG A 113 12.66 11.86 -8.20
N ALA A 114 12.79 10.94 -7.23
CA ALA A 114 13.04 9.53 -7.52
C ALA A 114 11.96 8.90 -8.43
N LEU A 115 10.69 9.24 -8.19
CA LEU A 115 9.56 8.81 -9.02
C LEU A 115 9.59 9.45 -10.41
N SER A 116 9.79 10.78 -10.47
CA SER A 116 9.83 11.54 -11.72
C SER A 116 10.97 11.09 -12.63
N ASP A 117 12.15 10.80 -12.07
CA ASP A 117 13.32 10.30 -12.83
C ASP A 117 13.05 8.92 -13.45
N ALA A 118 12.11 8.16 -12.88
CA ALA A 118 11.63 6.89 -13.43
C ALA A 118 10.40 7.05 -14.35
N GLY A 119 9.91 8.27 -14.55
CA GLY A 119 8.72 8.55 -15.35
C GLY A 119 7.41 8.10 -14.71
N LEU A 120 7.32 8.13 -13.37
CA LEU A 120 6.12 7.79 -12.61
C LEU A 120 5.65 8.96 -11.74
N THR A 121 4.34 9.03 -11.52
CA THR A 121 3.75 9.80 -10.42
C THR A 121 3.67 8.96 -9.14
N ALA A 122 3.43 9.60 -7.99
CA ALA A 122 3.16 8.88 -6.74
C ALA A 122 1.91 7.99 -6.86
N ARG A 123 0.88 8.50 -7.56
CA ARG A 123 -0.32 7.72 -7.88
C ARG A 123 0.01 6.49 -8.71
N ASP A 124 0.78 6.62 -9.79
CA ASP A 124 1.16 5.46 -10.62
C ASP A 124 1.93 4.43 -9.83
N TYR A 125 2.89 4.86 -9.01
CA TYR A 125 3.67 3.96 -8.17
C TYR A 125 2.77 3.14 -7.23
N MET A 126 1.81 3.78 -6.58
CA MET A 126 0.86 3.10 -5.68
C MET A 126 -0.10 2.18 -6.44
N MET A 127 -0.60 2.59 -7.61
CA MET A 127 -1.49 1.78 -8.43
C MET A 127 -0.79 0.55 -9.02
N ILE A 128 0.44 0.70 -9.52
CA ILE A 128 1.28 -0.42 -9.98
C ILE A 128 1.53 -1.40 -8.84
N THR A 129 1.91 -0.90 -7.66
CA THR A 129 2.17 -1.73 -6.48
C THR A 129 0.95 -2.56 -6.09
N GLY A 130 -0.23 -1.95 -6.01
CA GLY A 130 -1.47 -2.65 -5.65
C GLY A 130 -1.94 -3.64 -6.74
N ALA A 131 -1.93 -3.22 -8.01
CA ALA A 131 -2.33 -4.07 -9.13
C ALA A 131 -1.42 -5.30 -9.28
N TYR A 132 -0.09 -5.11 -9.18
CA TYR A 132 0.88 -6.20 -9.20
C TYR A 132 0.72 -7.14 -8.00
N GLY A 133 0.56 -6.60 -6.79
CA GLY A 133 0.36 -7.39 -5.58
C GLY A 133 -0.88 -8.29 -5.64
N LEU A 134 -2.02 -7.74 -6.05
CA LEU A 134 -3.26 -8.50 -6.21
C LEU A 134 -3.15 -9.55 -7.31
N ALA A 135 -2.58 -9.19 -8.47
CA ALA A 135 -2.41 -10.12 -9.59
C ALA A 135 -1.45 -11.28 -9.26
N GLY A 136 -0.32 -10.99 -8.60
CA GLY A 136 0.67 -12.01 -8.20
C GLY A 136 0.12 -12.99 -7.15
N MET A 137 -0.64 -12.49 -6.18
CA MET A 137 -1.34 -13.34 -5.21
C MET A 137 -2.35 -14.25 -5.92
N SER A 138 -3.19 -13.72 -6.81
CA SER A 138 -4.16 -14.52 -7.55
C SER A 138 -3.52 -15.53 -8.50
N ALA A 139 -2.47 -15.13 -9.22
CA ALA A 139 -1.73 -16.04 -10.09
C ALA A 139 -1.20 -17.25 -9.31
N SER A 140 -0.70 -17.01 -8.09
CA SER A 140 -0.19 -18.06 -7.20
C SER A 140 -1.31 -18.98 -6.69
N MET A 141 -2.49 -18.44 -6.39
CA MET A 141 -3.65 -19.22 -5.94
C MET A 141 -4.28 -20.06 -7.06
N MET A 142 -4.21 -19.60 -8.31
CA MET A 142 -4.89 -20.25 -9.45
C MET A 142 -4.12 -21.43 -10.05
N GLY A 143 -2.86 -21.68 -9.67
CA GLY A 143 -2.09 -22.84 -10.13
C GLY A 143 -2.17 -23.13 -11.65
N PRO A 144 -1.75 -24.32 -12.09
CA PRO A 144 -1.92 -24.75 -13.48
C PRO A 144 -3.31 -25.36 -13.78
N ASN A 145 -4.01 -25.89 -12.77
CA ASN A 145 -5.26 -26.64 -12.94
C ASN A 145 -6.43 -26.11 -12.09
N SER A 146 -6.33 -24.92 -11.52
CA SER A 146 -7.40 -24.43 -10.64
C SER A 146 -8.58 -23.93 -11.45
N GLN A 147 -9.75 -24.51 -11.18
CA GLN A 147 -11.03 -23.93 -11.53
C GLN A 147 -11.51 -22.92 -10.47
N ALA A 148 -10.63 -22.45 -9.59
CA ALA A 148 -10.98 -21.50 -8.55
C ALA A 148 -11.62 -20.27 -9.19
N LYS A 149 -12.80 -19.92 -8.67
CA LYS A 149 -13.50 -18.69 -9.05
C LYS A 149 -12.63 -17.51 -8.64
N LEU A 150 -12.37 -16.63 -9.59
CA LEU A 150 -11.63 -15.41 -9.34
C LEU A 150 -12.40 -14.53 -8.34
N PRO A 151 -11.79 -14.03 -7.26
CA PRO A 151 -12.46 -13.10 -6.35
C PRO A 151 -12.90 -11.83 -7.09
N GLU A 152 -13.98 -11.21 -6.61
CA GLU A 152 -14.49 -9.98 -7.19
C GLU A 152 -13.44 -8.85 -7.12
N GLY A 153 -13.34 -8.05 -8.18
CA GLY A 153 -12.36 -6.96 -8.25
C GLY A 153 -10.93 -7.43 -8.58
N HIS A 154 -10.73 -8.64 -9.08
CA HIS A 154 -9.45 -9.06 -9.63
C HIS A 154 -9.48 -9.05 -11.16
N SER A 155 -8.36 -8.62 -11.76
CA SER A 155 -8.24 -8.51 -13.22
C SER A 155 -7.60 -9.77 -13.81
N MET A 156 -8.36 -10.53 -14.59
CA MET A 156 -7.82 -11.69 -15.31
C MET A 156 -6.67 -11.29 -16.23
N LYS A 157 -6.77 -10.12 -16.88
CA LYS A 157 -5.72 -9.57 -17.73
C LYS A 157 -4.41 -9.36 -16.97
N ASN A 158 -4.45 -8.76 -15.78
CA ASN A 158 -3.24 -8.56 -14.97
C ASN A 158 -2.69 -9.90 -14.43
N ILE A 159 -3.56 -10.87 -14.13
CA ILE A 159 -3.15 -12.21 -13.70
C ILE A 159 -2.43 -12.95 -14.84
N GLU A 160 -3.01 -12.94 -16.03
CA GLU A 160 -2.40 -13.51 -17.24
C GLU A 160 -1.08 -12.81 -17.56
N PHE A 161 -0.99 -11.49 -17.43
CA PHE A 161 0.26 -10.74 -17.55
C PHE A 161 1.34 -11.25 -16.59
N VAL A 162 1.02 -11.41 -15.30
CA VAL A 162 2.00 -11.91 -14.30
C VAL A 162 2.42 -13.33 -14.63
N LYS A 163 1.51 -14.20 -15.06
CA LYS A 163 1.83 -15.57 -15.46
C LYS A 163 2.72 -15.60 -16.71
N ALA A 164 2.43 -14.78 -17.71
CA ALA A 164 3.15 -14.73 -18.98
C ALA A 164 4.56 -14.15 -18.85
N HIS A 165 4.77 -13.20 -17.95
CA HIS A 165 6.07 -12.53 -17.75
C HIS A 165 6.79 -12.96 -16.47
N LYS A 166 6.46 -14.13 -15.92
CA LYS A 166 6.97 -14.59 -14.62
C LYS A 166 8.49 -14.47 -14.50
N ASP A 167 9.24 -14.97 -15.50
CA ASP A 167 10.71 -15.02 -15.43
C ASP A 167 11.33 -13.61 -15.48
N GLU A 168 10.77 -12.71 -16.31
CA GLU A 168 11.19 -11.31 -16.37
C GLU A 168 10.87 -10.58 -15.06
N LEU A 169 9.69 -10.81 -14.49
CA LEU A 169 9.27 -10.23 -13.22
C LEU A 169 10.15 -10.73 -12.07
N ASP A 170 10.43 -12.03 -12.01
CA ASP A 170 11.32 -12.61 -10.99
C ASP A 170 12.72 -12.00 -11.07
N THR A 171 13.24 -11.78 -12.28
CA THR A 171 14.51 -11.07 -12.50
C THR A 171 14.48 -9.66 -11.93
N LEU A 172 13.42 -8.90 -12.23
CA LEU A 172 13.23 -7.55 -11.69
C LEU A 172 13.12 -7.52 -10.15
N MET A 173 12.45 -8.52 -9.55
CA MET A 173 12.34 -8.62 -8.09
C MET A 173 13.70 -8.93 -7.43
N GLU A 174 14.50 -9.80 -8.02
CA GLU A 174 15.85 -10.09 -7.51
C GLU A 174 16.79 -8.87 -7.64
N GLU A 175 16.67 -8.09 -8.72
CA GLU A 175 17.36 -6.80 -8.83
C GLU A 175 17.01 -5.84 -7.69
N MET A 176 15.73 -5.72 -7.34
CA MET A 176 15.31 -4.87 -6.22
C MET A 176 15.83 -5.38 -4.87
N LYS A 177 15.81 -6.71 -4.66
CA LYS A 177 16.34 -7.33 -3.44
C LYS A 177 17.83 -7.08 -3.27
N ALA A 178 18.59 -7.02 -4.36
CA ALA A 178 20.01 -6.71 -4.33
C ALA A 178 20.31 -5.28 -3.85
N ILE A 179 19.37 -4.34 -3.99
CA ILE A 179 19.55 -2.94 -3.59
C ILE A 179 19.36 -2.75 -2.08
N GLY A 180 18.54 -3.60 -1.44
CA GLY A 180 18.27 -3.53 -0.01
C GLY A 180 19.28 -4.28 0.87
N ARG A 181 20.34 -4.86 0.29
CA ARG A 181 21.44 -5.51 1.03
C ARG A 181 22.61 -4.56 1.19
#